data_AF-A0A5D2PCK0-F1
#
_entry.id   AF-A0A5D2PCK0-F1
#
_cell.length_a   1.000
_cell.length_b   1.000
_cell.length_c   1.000
_cell.angle_alpha   90.00
_cell.angle_beta   90.00
_cell.angle_gamma   90.00
#
_symmetry.space_group_name_H-M   'P 1'
#
loop_
_entity.id
_entity.type
_entity.pdbx_description
1 polymer ?
#
loop_
_entity_poly.entity_id
_entity_poly.type
_entity_poly.pdbx_seq_one_letter_code
_entity_poly.pdbx_strand_id
1 'polypeptide(L)'
;MEHVQAYPPPAAPSAYPPLATPVSVIGPQYCYPQPVDLAVVRKVLTITEGNFAVTDINGNIMFKIKGKFFSIHDRRLLTDAAGNPICTLRPKIMTVHDRWQVFRGESTEEKDLIFTVKRSSMIQLKTKLHVFLPTNPKEDVCDFRVEGSWL
;
A
#
# COMPACT_ATOMS: atom_id res chain seq x y z
N MET A 1 -31.24 10.52 -13.62
CA MET A 1 -31.09 11.00 -12.24
C MET A 1 -29.74 10.53 -11.75
N GLU A 2 -28.75 11.42 -11.77
CA GLU A 2 -27.38 11.10 -11.41
C GLU A 2 -27.26 10.98 -9.89
N HIS A 3 -26.79 9.83 -9.40
CA HIS A 3 -26.43 9.66 -8.00
C HIS A 3 -25.10 10.38 -7.75
N VAL A 4 -25.18 11.61 -7.25
CA VAL A 4 -24.02 12.32 -6.71
C VAL A 4 -23.67 11.68 -5.37
N GLN A 5 -22.64 10.84 -5.35
CA GLN A 5 -22.09 10.31 -4.11
C GLN A 5 -21.43 11.47 -3.35
N ALA A 6 -22.08 11.93 -2.29
CA ALA A 6 -21.51 12.92 -1.39
C ALA A 6 -20.29 12.32 -0.69
N TYR A 7 -19.14 12.98 -0.81
CA TYR A 7 -17.95 12.62 -0.07
C TYR A 7 -18.19 12.89 1.42
N PRO A 8 -17.76 11.99 2.33
CA PRO A 8 -17.77 12.30 3.75
C PRO A 8 -16.90 13.55 4.01
N PRO A 9 -17.25 14.37 5.02
CA PRO A 9 -16.44 15.52 5.39
C PRO A 9 -15.00 15.09 5.73
N PRO A 10 -14.00 15.98 5.55
CA PRO A 10 -12.62 15.69 5.91
C PRO A 10 -12.58 15.15 7.34
N ALA A 11 -11.87 14.05 7.55
CA ALA A 11 -11.66 13.51 8.89
C ALA A 11 -11.02 14.60 9.76
N ALA A 12 -11.47 14.69 11.02
CA ALA A 12 -10.83 15.57 12.01
C ALA A 12 -9.31 15.30 12.06
N PRO A 13 -8.47 16.32 12.31
CA PRO A 13 -7.03 16.16 12.37
C PRO A 13 -6.67 14.99 13.28
N SER A 14 -5.88 14.07 12.73
CA SER A 14 -5.40 12.84 13.37
C SER A 14 -5.01 13.10 14.83
N ALA A 15 -5.74 12.50 15.78
CA ALA A 15 -5.52 12.64 17.22
C ALA A 15 -4.27 11.91 17.73
N TYR A 16 -3.41 11.42 16.83
CA TYR A 16 -2.21 10.68 17.18
C TYR A 16 -1.03 11.65 17.32
N PRO A 17 -0.39 11.72 18.51
CA PRO A 17 0.83 12.51 18.67
C PRO A 17 1.90 11.99 17.70
N PRO A 18 2.70 12.87 17.07
CA PRO A 18 3.77 12.44 16.18
C PRO A 18 4.76 11.55 16.95
N LEU A 19 5.11 10.40 16.36
CA LEU A 19 6.09 9.48 16.92
C LEU A 19 7.44 10.20 17.11
N ALA A 20 8.06 10.03 18.29
CA ALA A 20 9.33 10.67 18.64
C ALA A 20 10.48 10.28 17.69
N THR A 21 10.37 9.13 17.02
CA THR A 21 11.27 8.69 15.96
C THR A 21 10.46 8.16 14.76
N PRO A 22 10.63 8.72 13.55
CA PRO A 22 9.92 8.23 12.38
C PRO A 22 10.48 6.87 11.96
N VAL A 23 9.60 5.88 11.82
CA VAL A 23 9.98 4.56 11.29
C VAL A 23 9.98 4.61 9.76
N SER A 24 11.17 4.70 9.16
CA SER A 24 11.34 4.75 7.71
C SER A 24 11.41 3.33 7.11
N VAL A 25 10.28 2.82 6.59
CA VAL A 25 10.22 1.50 5.95
C VAL A 25 10.68 1.54 4.49
N ILE A 26 10.13 2.47 3.68
CA ILE A 26 10.48 2.62 2.26
C ILE A 26 11.72 3.51 2.09
N GLY A 27 11.69 4.68 2.73
CA GLY A 27 12.75 5.68 2.67
C GLY A 27 12.35 6.97 3.40
N PRO A 28 13.33 7.72 3.94
CA PRO A 28 13.07 8.89 4.77
C PRO A 28 12.37 10.03 4.03
N GLN A 29 12.51 10.09 2.69
CA GLN A 29 11.82 11.07 1.86
C GLN A 29 10.29 10.92 1.84
N TYR A 30 9.76 9.80 2.32
CA TYR A 30 8.32 9.56 2.46
C TYR A 30 7.81 9.78 3.89
N CYS A 31 8.67 10.25 4.80
CA CYS A 31 8.31 10.60 6.17
C CYS A 31 8.04 12.11 6.27
N TYR A 32 6.77 12.50 6.33
CA TYR A 32 6.38 13.90 6.46
C TYR A 32 6.25 14.31 7.93
N PRO A 33 6.64 15.55 8.30
CA PRO A 33 6.54 16.05 9.68
C PRO A 33 5.10 16.32 10.13
N GLN A 34 4.16 16.36 9.18
CA GLN A 34 2.74 16.57 9.41
C GLN A 34 1.94 15.42 8.78
N PRO A 35 0.75 15.09 9.30
CA PRO A 35 -0.14 14.14 8.66
C PRO A 35 -0.43 14.53 7.20
N VAL A 36 -0.45 13.54 6.32
CA VAL A 36 -0.80 13.70 4.90
C VAL A 36 -2.01 12.84 4.61
N ASP A 37 -3.12 13.48 4.25
CA ASP A 37 -4.32 12.80 3.81
C ASP A 37 -4.19 12.38 2.34
N LEU A 38 -4.42 11.10 2.08
CA LEU A 38 -4.27 10.51 0.76
C LEU A 38 -5.62 10.01 0.22
N ALA A 39 -5.87 10.26 -1.07
CA ALA A 39 -7.06 9.79 -1.78
C ALA A 39 -6.69 8.89 -2.95
N VAL A 40 -7.46 7.82 -3.15
CA VAL A 40 -7.32 6.94 -4.32
C VAL A 40 -8.19 7.46 -5.45
N VAL A 41 -7.58 7.81 -6.57
CA VAL A 41 -8.28 8.29 -7.77
C VAL A 41 -8.27 7.22 -8.85
N ARG A 42 -9.46 6.74 -9.23
CA ARG A 42 -9.68 5.80 -10.33
C ARG A 42 -10.29 6.57 -11.51
N LYS A 43 -9.50 6.82 -12.57
CA LYS A 43 -10.00 7.53 -13.77
C LYS A 43 -10.78 6.57 -14.67
N VAL A 44 -12.12 6.65 -14.64
CA VAL A 44 -13.08 5.78 -15.35
C VAL A 44 -12.79 5.55 -16.84
N LEU A 45 -12.19 6.52 -17.55
CA LEU A 45 -11.98 6.46 -19.01
C LEU A 45 -10.60 5.93 -19.45
N THR A 46 -9.68 5.67 -18.53
CA THR A 46 -8.34 5.10 -18.83
C THR A 46 -8.06 3.82 -18.05
N ILE A 47 -9.09 3.19 -17.48
CA ILE A 47 -8.95 2.00 -16.64
C ILE A 47 -8.66 0.80 -17.52
N THR A 48 -7.39 0.44 -17.53
CA THR A 48 -7.00 -0.95 -17.68
C THR A 48 -6.80 -1.54 -16.29
N GLU A 49 -7.11 -2.81 -16.15
CA GLU A 49 -7.20 -3.51 -14.87
C GLU A 49 -5.95 -3.27 -13.99
N GLY A 50 -6.14 -2.63 -12.84
CA GLY A 50 -5.08 -2.43 -11.84
C GLY A 50 -4.33 -1.09 -11.84
N ASN A 51 -4.61 -0.17 -12.77
CA ASN A 51 -3.97 1.16 -12.80
C ASN A 51 -4.77 2.23 -12.04
N PHE A 52 -4.15 2.92 -11.08
CA PHE A 52 -4.77 4.05 -10.38
C PHE A 52 -3.71 5.03 -9.82
N ALA A 53 -4.14 6.23 -9.46
CA ALA A 53 -3.30 7.24 -8.83
C ALA A 53 -3.68 7.43 -7.37
N VAL A 54 -2.72 7.85 -6.56
CA VAL A 54 -2.92 8.32 -5.18
C VAL A 54 -2.55 9.80 -5.15
N THR A 55 -3.46 10.64 -4.66
CA THR A 55 -3.25 12.09 -4.55
C THR A 55 -3.29 12.54 -3.10
N ASP A 56 -2.76 13.73 -2.82
CA ASP A 56 -3.12 14.46 -1.61
C ASP A 56 -4.53 15.07 -1.75
N ILE A 57 -4.99 15.75 -0.70
CA ILE A 57 -6.30 16.45 -0.68
C ILE A 57 -6.37 17.65 -1.65
N ASN A 58 -5.23 18.16 -2.10
CA ASN A 58 -5.15 19.26 -3.06
C ASN A 58 -5.19 18.76 -4.52
N GLY A 59 -5.23 17.44 -4.72
CA GLY A 59 -5.22 16.79 -6.03
C GLY A 59 -3.81 16.61 -6.63
N ASN A 60 -2.75 16.88 -5.86
CA ASN A 60 -1.39 16.61 -6.30
C ASN A 60 -1.15 15.09 -6.32
N ILE A 61 -0.69 14.57 -7.45
CA ILE A 61 -0.36 13.14 -7.54
C ILE A 61 0.87 12.86 -6.69
N MET A 62 0.71 12.00 -5.69
CA MET A 62 1.80 11.55 -4.82
C MET A 62 2.40 10.24 -5.36
N PHE A 63 1.52 9.31 -5.78
CA PHE A 63 1.93 8.00 -6.28
C PHE A 63 1.08 7.55 -7.45
N LYS A 64 1.65 6.65 -8.25
CA LYS A 64 0.94 5.95 -9.32
C LYS A 64 1.15 4.45 -9.14
N ILE A 65 0.08 3.69 -9.29
CA ILE A 65 0.11 2.23 -9.29
C ILE A 65 -0.07 1.79 -10.73
N LYS A 66 0.89 1.00 -11.21
CA LYS A 66 0.84 0.36 -12.52
C LYS A 66 0.68 -1.15 -12.35
N GLY A 67 -0.42 -1.70 -12.85
CA GLY A 67 -0.54 -3.13 -13.11
C GLY A 67 0.33 -3.50 -14.31
N LYS A 68 1.08 -4.60 -14.23
CA LYS A 68 1.75 -5.13 -15.42
C LYS A 68 0.71 -5.85 -16.27
N PHE A 69 0.26 -5.19 -17.34
CA PHE A 69 -0.42 -5.86 -18.45
C PHE A 69 0.44 -7.07 -18.85
N PHE A 70 -0.15 -8.27 -18.85
CA PHE A 70 0.51 -9.55 -19.18
C PHE A 70 1.40 -10.20 -18.10
N SER A 71 1.33 -9.82 -16.82
CA SER A 71 1.99 -10.61 -15.76
C SER A 71 1.05 -11.65 -15.16
N ILE A 72 1.34 -12.92 -15.43
CA ILE A 72 0.82 -14.17 -14.83
C ILE A 72 0.80 -14.23 -13.27
N HIS A 73 1.16 -13.14 -12.59
CA HIS A 73 1.46 -13.12 -11.16
C HIS A 73 0.96 -11.87 -10.42
N ASP A 74 -0.11 -11.19 -10.87
CA ASP A 74 -0.72 -10.03 -10.19
C ASP A 74 0.27 -8.98 -9.63
N ARG A 75 1.38 -8.74 -10.34
CA ARG A 75 2.43 -7.81 -9.88
C ARG A 75 1.96 -6.36 -10.04
N ARG A 76 2.23 -5.54 -9.04
CA ARG A 76 1.92 -4.10 -9.04
C ARG A 76 3.18 -3.28 -8.78
N LEU A 77 3.44 -2.30 -9.62
CA LEU A 77 4.54 -1.37 -9.46
C LEU A 77 4.01 -0.05 -8.90
N LEU A 78 4.53 0.38 -7.76
CA LEU A 78 4.33 1.71 -7.20
C LEU A 78 5.43 2.64 -7.72
N THR A 79 5.04 3.77 -8.30
CA THR A 79 5.97 4.83 -8.73
C THR A 79 5.64 6.15 -8.05
N ASP A 80 6.61 7.06 -8.03
CA ASP A 80 6.37 8.45 -7.66
C ASP A 80 5.57 9.19 -8.77
N ALA A 81 5.34 10.49 -8.54
CA ALA A 81 4.66 11.37 -9.49
C ALA A 81 5.38 11.48 -10.85
N ALA A 82 6.72 11.45 -10.85
CA ALA A 82 7.56 11.51 -12.05
C ALA A 82 7.63 10.16 -12.79
N GLY A 83 7.16 9.08 -12.18
CA GLY A 83 7.17 7.74 -12.76
C GLY A 83 8.39 6.91 -12.37
N ASN A 84 9.22 7.38 -11.44
CA ASN A 84 10.35 6.60 -10.93
C ASN A 84 9.85 5.43 -10.06
N PRO A 85 10.35 4.21 -10.26
CA PRO A 85 10.01 3.04 -9.45
C PRO A 85 10.32 3.22 -7.95
N ILE A 86 9.33 3.00 -7.09
CA ILE A 86 9.49 3.00 -5.63
C ILE A 86 9.61 1.56 -5.12
N CYS A 87 8.57 0.76 -5.38
CA CYS A 87 8.54 -0.64 -4.96
C CYS A 87 7.61 -1.48 -5.83
N THR A 88 7.88 -2.78 -5.85
CA THR A 88 7.07 -3.78 -6.55
C THR A 88 6.40 -4.70 -5.54
N LEU A 89 5.09 -4.83 -5.64
CA LEU A 89 4.27 -5.75 -4.88
C LEU A 89 4.02 -7.01 -5.71
N ARG A 90 4.23 -8.18 -5.10
CA ARG A 90 4.05 -9.49 -5.75
C ARG A 90 3.35 -10.46 -4.80
N PRO A 91 2.33 -11.21 -5.25
CA PRO A 91 1.79 -12.33 -4.49
C PRO A 91 2.81 -13.47 -4.43
N LYS A 92 2.95 -14.06 -3.26
CA LYS A 92 3.66 -15.33 -3.08
C LYS A 92 2.68 -16.46 -3.36
N ILE A 93 2.85 -17.07 -4.52
CA ILE A 93 2.01 -18.17 -5.03
C ILE A 93 2.10 -19.37 -4.07
N MET A 94 1.03 -20.15 -3.95
CA MET A 94 0.93 -21.34 -3.09
C MET A 94 1.11 -21.05 -1.60
N THR A 95 0.65 -19.89 -1.13
CA THR A 95 0.65 -19.58 0.31
C THR A 95 -0.75 -19.67 0.88
N VAL A 96 -0.83 -20.18 2.12
CA VAL A 96 -2.11 -20.39 2.81
C VAL A 96 -2.78 -19.03 3.10
N HIS A 97 -2.03 -17.97 3.45
CA HIS A 97 -2.58 -16.70 3.95
C HIS A 97 -2.51 -15.51 2.98
N ASP A 98 -2.65 -15.73 1.67
CA ASP A 98 -2.57 -14.66 0.64
C ASP A 98 -1.37 -13.74 0.85
N ARG A 99 -0.17 -14.33 0.90
CA ARG A 99 1.03 -13.59 1.27
C ARG A 99 1.48 -12.71 0.10
N TRP A 100 1.79 -11.46 0.39
CA TRP A 100 2.39 -10.51 -0.54
C TRP A 100 3.78 -10.13 -0.07
N GLN A 101 4.69 -9.93 -1.03
CA GLN A 101 6.03 -9.43 -0.80
C GLN A 101 6.20 -8.10 -1.52
N VAL A 102 6.90 -7.18 -0.86
CA VAL A 102 7.18 -5.85 -1.39
C VAL A 102 8.69 -5.68 -1.52
N PHE A 103 9.14 -5.34 -2.72
CA PHE A 103 10.55 -5.26 -3.09
C PHE A 103 10.92 -3.85 -3.53
N ARG A 104 12.19 -3.46 -3.37
CA ARG A 104 12.69 -2.14 -3.78
C ARG A 104 12.71 -1.99 -5.30
N GLY A 105 12.25 -0.83 -5.78
CA GLY A 105 12.19 -0.50 -7.20
C GLY A 105 11.38 -1.51 -8.00
N GLU A 106 11.94 -1.97 -9.11
CA GLU A 106 11.34 -3.00 -9.98
C GLU A 106 11.78 -4.43 -9.65
N SER A 107 12.59 -4.61 -8.60
CA SER A 107 13.17 -5.90 -8.24
C SER A 107 12.12 -6.90 -7.75
N THR A 108 12.45 -8.18 -7.83
CA THR A 108 11.77 -9.27 -7.12
C THR A 108 12.74 -10.22 -6.43
N GLU A 109 13.99 -9.76 -6.22
CA GLU A 109 15.05 -10.52 -5.56
C GLU A 109 14.95 -10.41 -4.03
N GLU A 110 15.32 -11.48 -3.32
CA GLU A 110 15.20 -11.51 -1.85
C GLU A 110 16.03 -10.43 -1.16
N LYS A 111 17.20 -10.07 -1.71
CA LYS A 111 18.06 -8.99 -1.20
C LYS A 111 17.37 -7.61 -1.21
N ASP A 112 16.36 -7.45 -2.06
CA ASP A 112 15.61 -6.21 -2.24
C ASP A 112 14.26 -6.24 -1.50
N LEU A 113 13.97 -7.29 -0.71
CA LEU A 113 12.76 -7.41 0.08
C LEU A 113 12.70 -6.29 1.14
N ILE A 114 11.62 -5.51 1.13
CA ILE A 114 11.35 -4.45 2.10
C ILE A 114 10.49 -4.96 3.24
N PHE A 115 9.41 -5.68 2.92
CA PHE A 115 8.53 -6.31 3.90
C PHE A 115 7.63 -7.37 3.25
N THR A 116 7.02 -8.19 4.10
CA THR A 116 5.97 -9.13 3.73
C THR A 116 4.66 -8.74 4.40
N VAL A 117 3.55 -8.87 3.67
CA VAL A 117 2.19 -8.78 4.22
C VAL A 117 1.51 -10.16 4.13
N LYS A 118 0.81 -10.58 5.18
CA LYS A 118 -0.05 -11.77 5.13
C LYS A 118 -1.38 -11.50 5.83
N ARG A 119 -2.42 -12.22 5.41
CA ARG A 119 -3.69 -12.27 6.14
C ARG A 119 -3.42 -12.83 7.55
N SER A 120 -4.04 -12.24 8.57
CA SER A 120 -3.85 -12.70 9.96
C SER A 120 -4.49 -14.06 10.26
N SER A 121 -5.52 -14.44 9.51
CA SER A 121 -6.24 -15.72 9.61
C SER A 121 -6.89 -16.04 8.27
N MET A 122 -7.06 -17.32 7.93
CA MET A 122 -7.78 -17.77 6.73
C MET A 122 -9.20 -17.21 6.64
N ILE A 123 -9.89 -17.22 7.78
CA ILE A 123 -11.26 -16.80 7.94
C ILE A 123 -11.24 -15.54 8.81
N GLN A 124 -11.67 -14.41 8.24
CA GLN A 124 -11.75 -13.14 8.95
C GLN A 124 -13.03 -12.41 8.51
N LEU A 125 -13.82 -11.90 9.47
CA LEU A 125 -15.00 -11.07 9.20
C LEU A 125 -14.62 -9.63 8.81
N LYS A 126 -13.47 -9.16 9.29
CA LYS A 126 -12.91 -7.83 9.02
C LYS A 126 -11.52 -8.00 8.42
N THR A 127 -11.11 -7.04 7.59
CA THR A 127 -9.77 -7.04 7.00
C THR A 127 -8.73 -6.87 8.10
N LYS A 128 -7.90 -7.90 8.30
CA LYS A 128 -6.79 -7.87 9.25
C LYS A 128 -5.52 -8.44 8.62
N LEU A 129 -4.54 -7.56 8.42
CA LEU A 129 -3.26 -7.88 7.79
C LEU A 129 -2.12 -7.68 8.78
N HIS A 130 -1.15 -8.59 8.74
CA HIS A 130 0.09 -8.49 9.49
C HIS A 130 1.25 -8.19 8.53
N VAL A 131 2.09 -7.24 8.92
CA VAL A 131 3.28 -6.82 8.17
C VAL A 131 4.52 -7.26 8.94
N PHE A 132 5.49 -7.84 8.23
CA PHE A 132 6.74 -8.34 8.77
C PHE A 132 7.93 -7.73 8.03
N LEU A 133 8.84 -7.13 8.78
CA LEU A 133 10.10 -6.61 8.26
C LEU A 133 11.14 -7.75 8.13
N PRO A 134 12.13 -7.64 7.21
CA PRO A 134 13.17 -8.66 7.03
C PRO A 134 13.97 -8.99 8.29
N THR A 135 14.06 -8.05 9.23
CA THR A 135 14.72 -8.23 10.54
C THR A 135 13.95 -9.16 11.48
N ASN A 136 12.72 -9.56 11.11
CA ASN A 136 11.84 -10.43 11.88
C ASN A 136 11.55 -11.73 11.11
N PRO A 137 12.54 -12.62 10.94
CA PRO A 137 12.39 -13.83 10.13
C PRO A 137 11.49 -14.89 10.79
N LYS A 138 11.30 -14.83 12.11
CA LYS A 138 10.47 -15.79 12.85
C LYS A 138 8.96 -15.54 12.63
N GLU A 139 8.58 -14.28 12.41
CA GLU A 139 7.20 -13.85 12.21
C GLU A 139 6.22 -14.20 13.36
N ASP A 140 6.74 -14.35 14.59
CA ASP A 140 5.95 -14.65 15.80
C ASP A 140 5.06 -13.45 16.20
N VAL A 141 5.61 -12.23 16.08
CA VAL A 141 4.91 -10.96 16.36
C VAL A 141 5.05 -10.08 15.12
N CYS A 142 3.97 -9.45 14.66
CA CYS A 142 4.04 -8.55 13.50
C CYS A 142 4.63 -7.19 13.87
N ASP A 143 5.40 -6.60 12.95
CA ASP A 143 5.94 -5.24 13.09
C ASP A 143 4.85 -4.18 12.93
N PHE A 144 3.91 -4.41 12.01
CA PHE A 144 2.73 -3.57 11.85
C PHE A 144 1.46 -4.40 11.62
N ARG A 145 0.32 -3.79 11.95
CA ARG A 145 -1.00 -4.39 11.76
C ARG A 145 -1.92 -3.40 11.05
N VAL A 146 -2.65 -3.90 10.05
CA VAL A 146 -3.73 -3.16 9.41
C VAL A 146 -5.03 -3.78 9.86
N GLU A 147 -5.94 -2.97 10.38
CA GLU A 147 -7.31 -3.37 10.73
C GLU A 147 -8.32 -2.43 10.11
N GLY A 148 -9.42 -2.98 9.65
CA GLY A 148 -10.51 -2.19 9.11
C GLY A 148 -11.56 -3.07 8.46
N SER A 149 -12.60 -2.45 7.93
CA SER A 149 -13.56 -3.11 7.06
C SER A 149 -13.40 -2.48 5.69
N TRP A 150 -12.92 -3.26 4.73
CA TRP A 150 -12.84 -2.85 3.33
C TRP A 150 -13.86 -3.69 2.57
N LEU A 151 -15.09 -3.18 2.50
CA LEU A 151 -16.25 -3.76 1.84
C LEU A 151 -16.98 -2.66 1.09
#